data_AF-A0A962T1R5-F1
#
_entry.id   AF-A0A962T1R5-F1
#
_cell.length_a   1.000
_cell.length_b   1.000
_cell.length_c   1.000
_cell.angle_alpha   90.00
_cell.angle_beta   90.00
_cell.angle_gamma   90.00
#
_symmetry.space_group_name_H-M   'P 1'
#
loop_
_entity.id
_entity.type
_entity.pdbx_description
1 polymer ?
#
loop_
_entity_poly.entity_id
_entity_poly.type
_entity_poly.pdbx_seq_one_letter_code
_entity_poly.pdbx_strand_id
1 'polypeptide(L)'
;NSRVKLTNVKDCVKRGLIKEGEDPQKVAADQLIKDGVDVLHTVGGDDTNTAAADLAAFLANNNYGLTVIGLPKTVDNDVYPIKQSLGAWTAAEQGARYFQNVVAENNANPRMLIVHEVMGRNCGWLTAATALEYRKMLDRAEWLPAIGLGRAAFDIHAVYIPEMEIDIAAEAKRLHALMDQVDDINIFVSEGAGVESIVAELQAKGQEVPRDAFGHIKLDAVNPGKWFGEQFAQMIGSEKTLVQKSGYFARASAANIEDLHLIKSCVDMAVECAMRREPGVIGHDEDRGGVLRAIEFPRIKGGKPFDIDTPWFTEMLAAIGQTKGKKVAVSH
;
A
#
# COMPACT_ATOMS: atom_id res chain seq x y z
N ASN A 1 -7.71 17.77 0.59
CA ASN A 1 -7.78 16.49 -0.14
C ASN A 1 -8.17 16.81 -1.58
N SER A 2 -7.37 16.42 -2.59
CA SER A 2 -7.58 16.80 -4.00
C SER A 2 -8.61 15.94 -4.73
N ARG A 3 -9.06 14.83 -4.12
CA ARG A 3 -10.02 13.89 -4.71
C ARG A 3 -11.34 14.59 -5.04
N VAL A 4 -11.81 14.43 -6.27
CA VAL A 4 -13.16 14.80 -6.73
C VAL A 4 -13.87 13.50 -7.08
N LYS A 5 -15.05 13.26 -6.49
CA LYS A 5 -15.95 12.20 -6.97
C LYS A 5 -17.07 12.88 -7.74
N LEU A 6 -17.17 12.64 -9.05
CA LEU A 6 -18.22 13.23 -9.90
C LEU A 6 -19.63 12.80 -9.47
N THR A 7 -19.76 11.68 -8.76
CA THR A 7 -21.01 11.25 -8.14
C THR A 7 -21.39 12.05 -6.89
N ASN A 8 -20.47 12.82 -6.29
CA ASN A 8 -20.74 13.72 -5.18
C ASN A 8 -21.08 15.13 -5.69
N VAL A 9 -22.32 15.29 -6.16
CA VAL A 9 -22.85 16.56 -6.69
C VAL A 9 -22.67 17.72 -5.71
N LYS A 10 -22.93 17.50 -4.42
CA LYS A 10 -22.80 18.55 -3.38
C LYS A 10 -21.38 19.08 -3.26
N ASP A 11 -20.38 18.19 -3.28
CA ASP A 11 -18.97 18.59 -3.26
C ASP A 11 -18.59 19.31 -4.57
N CYS A 12 -19.06 18.82 -5.72
CA CYS A 12 -18.79 19.45 -7.01
C CYS A 12 -19.35 20.88 -7.09
N VAL A 13 -20.58 21.12 -6.61
CA VAL A 13 -21.17 22.47 -6.49
C VAL A 13 -20.36 23.33 -5.53
N LYS A 14 -20.05 22.81 -4.33
CA LYS A 14 -19.28 23.55 -3.32
C LYS A 14 -17.91 24.00 -3.84
N ARG A 15 -17.29 23.20 -4.71
CA ARG A 15 -16.00 23.49 -5.33
C ARG A 15 -16.10 24.35 -6.60
N GLY A 16 -17.30 24.69 -7.05
CA GLY A 16 -17.54 25.46 -8.27
C GLY A 16 -17.23 24.69 -9.57
N LEU A 17 -17.22 23.36 -9.53
CA LEU A 17 -16.99 22.51 -10.70
C LEU A 17 -18.25 22.38 -11.57
N ILE A 18 -19.43 22.55 -10.95
CA ILE A 18 -20.73 22.60 -11.60
C ILE A 18 -21.64 23.63 -10.91
N LYS A 19 -22.73 24.02 -11.58
CA LYS A 19 -23.83 24.78 -10.99
C LYS A 19 -24.85 23.86 -10.31
N GLU A 20 -25.67 24.41 -9.43
CA GLU A 20 -26.80 23.67 -8.86
C GLU A 20 -27.73 23.16 -9.97
N GLY A 21 -28.10 21.87 -9.89
CA GLY A 21 -28.95 21.20 -10.87
C GLY A 21 -28.22 20.60 -12.07
N GLU A 22 -26.93 20.86 -12.24
CA GLU A 22 -26.11 20.21 -13.27
C GLU A 22 -25.64 18.81 -12.82
N ASP A 23 -25.49 17.90 -13.78
CA ASP A 23 -24.85 16.60 -13.57
C ASP A 23 -23.33 16.73 -13.81
N PRO A 24 -22.47 16.48 -12.80
CA PRO A 24 -21.02 16.54 -12.96
C PRO A 24 -20.46 15.65 -14.06
N GLN A 25 -21.03 14.46 -14.27
CA GLN A 25 -20.56 13.55 -15.32
C GLN A 25 -20.88 14.12 -16.71
N LYS A 26 -22.07 14.70 -16.86
CA LYS A 26 -22.47 15.38 -18.09
C LYS A 26 -21.59 16.59 -18.38
N VAL A 27 -21.36 17.46 -17.39
CA VAL A 27 -20.52 18.65 -17.57
C VAL A 27 -19.10 18.27 -17.97
N ALA A 28 -18.52 17.25 -17.32
CA ALA A 28 -17.20 16.75 -17.68
C ALA A 28 -17.17 16.16 -19.10
N ALA A 29 -18.15 15.34 -19.46
CA ALA A 29 -18.25 14.74 -20.79
C ALA A 29 -18.42 15.79 -21.90
N ASP A 30 -19.33 16.75 -21.72
CA ASP A 30 -19.59 17.83 -22.67
C ASP A 30 -18.34 18.71 -22.87
N GLN A 31 -17.57 18.96 -21.80
CA GLN A 31 -16.30 19.68 -21.88
C GLN A 31 -15.26 18.89 -22.69
N LEU A 32 -15.09 17.59 -22.44
CA LEU A 32 -14.14 16.74 -23.20
C LEU A 32 -14.47 16.72 -24.70
N ILE A 33 -15.76 16.67 -25.05
CA ILE A 33 -16.21 16.70 -26.45
C ILE A 33 -15.94 18.05 -27.10
N LYS A 34 -16.25 19.14 -26.39
CA LYS A 34 -15.97 20.49 -26.85
C LYS A 34 -14.47 20.70 -27.12
N ASP A 35 -13.63 20.07 -26.32
CA ASP A 35 -12.16 20.12 -26.47
C ASP A 35 -11.63 19.16 -27.56
N GLY A 36 -12.50 18.37 -28.19
CA GLY A 36 -12.12 17.43 -29.25
C GLY A 36 -11.36 16.21 -28.74
N VAL A 37 -11.61 15.78 -27.51
CA VAL A 37 -10.96 14.61 -26.90
C VAL A 37 -11.63 13.32 -27.37
N ASP A 38 -10.91 12.50 -28.14
CA ASP A 38 -11.37 11.17 -28.57
C ASP A 38 -11.02 10.06 -27.56
N VAL A 39 -9.94 10.23 -26.80
CA VAL A 39 -9.41 9.23 -25.87
C VAL A 39 -9.03 9.89 -24.55
N LEU A 40 -9.53 9.33 -23.45
CA LEU A 40 -9.18 9.74 -22.09
C LEU A 40 -8.40 8.62 -21.40
N HIS A 41 -7.12 8.88 -21.12
CA HIS A 41 -6.31 8.01 -20.27
C HIS A 41 -6.43 8.44 -18.80
N THR A 42 -6.88 7.55 -17.93
CA THR A 42 -7.00 7.82 -16.49
C THR A 42 -5.92 7.08 -15.70
N VAL A 43 -5.09 7.80 -14.95
CA VAL A 43 -4.00 7.21 -14.15
C VAL A 43 -4.34 7.34 -12.67
N GLY A 44 -4.58 6.23 -11.98
CA GLY A 44 -4.95 6.27 -10.57
C GLY A 44 -5.27 4.92 -9.96
N GLY A 45 -5.66 4.95 -8.69
CA GLY A 45 -6.06 3.75 -7.94
C GLY A 45 -7.48 3.31 -8.30
N ASP A 46 -8.08 2.54 -7.40
CA ASP A 46 -9.46 2.06 -7.49
C ASP A 46 -10.48 3.19 -7.65
N ASP A 47 -10.41 4.25 -6.84
CA ASP A 47 -11.31 5.42 -6.91
C ASP A 47 -11.31 6.04 -8.32
N THR A 48 -10.13 6.19 -8.92
CA THR A 48 -9.96 6.80 -10.25
C THR A 48 -10.46 5.87 -11.34
N ASN A 49 -10.14 4.58 -11.29
CA ASN A 49 -10.57 3.63 -12.31
C ASN A 49 -12.07 3.32 -12.22
N THR A 50 -12.66 3.39 -11.02
CA THR A 50 -14.12 3.30 -10.83
C THR A 50 -14.80 4.55 -11.39
N ALA A 51 -14.28 5.75 -11.12
CA ALA A 51 -14.81 6.97 -11.74
C ALA A 51 -14.66 6.96 -13.28
N ALA A 52 -13.57 6.38 -13.79
CA ALA A 52 -13.36 6.17 -15.22
C ALA A 52 -14.38 5.19 -15.81
N ALA A 53 -14.71 4.11 -15.09
CA ALA A 53 -15.76 3.18 -15.45
C ALA A 53 -17.13 3.87 -15.53
N ASP A 54 -17.48 4.65 -14.51
CA ASP A 54 -18.75 5.39 -14.46
C ASP A 54 -18.85 6.39 -15.63
N LEU A 55 -17.77 7.11 -15.91
CA LEU A 55 -17.71 8.03 -17.05
C LEU A 55 -17.81 7.28 -18.39
N ALA A 56 -17.11 6.15 -18.54
CA ALA A 56 -17.18 5.33 -19.74
C ALA A 56 -18.60 4.80 -20.01
N ALA A 57 -19.28 4.33 -18.95
CA ALA A 57 -20.66 3.87 -19.04
C ALA A 57 -21.61 5.02 -19.41
N PHE A 58 -21.45 6.20 -18.80
CA PHE A 58 -22.20 7.40 -19.17
C PHE A 58 -22.00 7.77 -20.64
N LEU A 59 -20.76 7.74 -21.12
CA LEU A 59 -20.41 8.07 -22.51
C LEU A 59 -21.06 7.12 -23.52
N ALA A 60 -21.00 5.82 -23.25
CA ALA A 60 -21.63 4.79 -24.07
C ALA A 60 -23.16 4.96 -24.15
N ASN A 61 -23.82 5.24 -23.02
CA ASN A 61 -25.27 5.40 -22.95
C ASN A 61 -25.78 6.67 -23.65
N ASN A 62 -24.94 7.70 -23.77
CA ASN A 62 -25.28 8.97 -24.41
C ASN A 62 -24.70 9.10 -25.83
N ASN A 63 -24.18 8.01 -26.40
CA ASN A 63 -23.64 7.94 -27.76
C ASN A 63 -22.50 8.94 -28.01
N TYR A 64 -21.68 9.18 -27.00
CA TYR A 64 -20.48 9.99 -27.10
C TYR A 64 -19.32 9.14 -27.63
N GLY A 65 -18.61 9.62 -28.66
CA GLY A 65 -17.55 8.87 -29.35
C GLY A 65 -16.19 8.79 -28.63
N LEU A 66 -16.17 8.95 -27.31
CA LEU A 66 -14.97 9.02 -26.47
C LEU A 66 -14.61 7.64 -25.89
N THR A 67 -13.34 7.25 -25.97
CA THR A 67 -12.82 6.00 -25.38
C THR A 67 -12.10 6.28 -24.07
N VAL A 68 -12.43 5.57 -22.99
CA VAL A 68 -11.75 5.70 -21.69
C VAL A 68 -10.85 4.48 -21.46
N ILE A 69 -9.57 4.73 -21.14
CA ILE A 69 -8.58 3.70 -20.86
C ILE A 69 -7.88 4.00 -19.53
N GLY A 70 -7.98 3.09 -18.57
CA GLY A 70 -7.37 3.25 -17.25
C GLY A 70 -5.98 2.64 -17.15
N LEU A 71 -5.16 3.22 -16.26
CA LEU A 71 -3.84 2.73 -15.86
C LEU A 71 -3.82 2.62 -14.32
N PRO A 72 -3.59 1.40 -13.77
CA PRO A 72 -3.75 1.11 -12.36
C PRO A 72 -2.53 1.56 -11.54
N LYS A 73 -2.61 2.77 -11.01
CA LYS A 73 -1.56 3.38 -10.18
C LYS A 73 -1.95 3.37 -8.70
N THR A 74 -1.37 2.44 -7.95
CA THR A 74 -1.41 2.35 -6.48
C THR A 74 -0.11 1.74 -5.99
N VAL A 75 0.41 2.18 -4.84
CA VAL A 75 1.60 1.57 -4.23
C VAL A 75 1.24 0.38 -3.34
N ASP A 76 -0.05 0.23 -3.01
CA ASP A 76 -0.55 -0.83 -2.13
C ASP A 76 -0.82 -2.14 -2.90
N ASN A 77 -0.76 -2.12 -4.23
CA ASN A 77 -1.01 -3.25 -5.13
C ASN A 77 -2.38 -3.95 -4.91
N ASP A 78 -3.40 -3.14 -4.68
CA ASP A 78 -4.68 -3.54 -4.10
C ASP A 78 -5.86 -3.46 -5.09
N VAL A 79 -5.63 -3.61 -6.40
CA VAL A 79 -6.67 -3.54 -7.43
C VAL A 79 -6.92 -4.91 -8.07
N TYR A 80 -8.15 -5.39 -8.03
CA TYR A 80 -8.59 -6.55 -8.78
C TYR A 80 -8.81 -6.22 -10.26
N PRO A 81 -8.55 -7.18 -11.18
CA PRO A 81 -7.79 -8.43 -11.03
C PRO A 81 -6.33 -8.23 -11.47
N ILE A 82 -5.72 -7.11 -11.09
CA ILE A 82 -4.45 -6.65 -11.65
C ILE A 82 -3.30 -7.21 -10.83
N LYS A 83 -2.44 -8.02 -11.45
CA LYS A 83 -1.30 -8.66 -10.77
C LYS A 83 -0.35 -7.67 -10.09
N GLN A 84 -0.02 -6.60 -10.80
CA GLN A 84 0.93 -5.60 -10.37
C GLN A 84 0.49 -4.20 -10.80
N SER A 85 0.35 -3.29 -9.84
CA SER A 85 0.07 -1.88 -10.07
C SER A 85 1.35 -1.05 -10.30
N LEU A 86 1.18 0.06 -11.02
CA LEU A 86 2.27 0.95 -11.39
C LEU A 86 2.84 1.68 -10.17
N GLY A 87 4.15 1.53 -9.93
CA GLY A 87 4.93 2.23 -8.90
C GLY A 87 5.07 1.46 -7.58
N ALA A 88 4.43 0.30 -7.43
CA ALA A 88 4.44 -0.42 -6.16
C ALA A 88 5.78 -1.12 -5.89
N TRP A 89 6.46 -1.65 -6.92
CA TRP A 89 7.80 -2.23 -6.75
C TRP A 89 8.83 -1.19 -6.34
N THR A 90 8.83 -0.02 -6.99
CA THR A 90 9.67 1.11 -6.63
C THR A 90 9.41 1.54 -5.20
N ALA A 91 8.14 1.64 -4.79
CA ALA A 91 7.80 2.02 -3.42
C ALA A 91 8.33 1.02 -2.38
N ALA A 92 8.26 -0.28 -2.66
CA ALA A 92 8.83 -1.32 -1.80
C ALA A 92 10.36 -1.21 -1.71
N GLU A 93 11.05 -1.05 -2.85
CA GLU A 93 12.51 -0.89 -2.88
C GLU A 93 12.96 0.37 -2.12
N GLN A 94 12.24 1.48 -2.29
CA GLN A 94 12.58 2.75 -1.64
C GLN A 94 12.24 2.73 -0.15
N GLY A 95 11.19 2.02 0.25
CA GLY A 95 10.95 1.72 1.67
C GLY A 95 12.09 0.91 2.28
N ALA A 96 12.66 -0.06 1.56
CA ALA A 96 13.80 -0.83 2.01
C ALA A 96 15.07 0.02 2.14
N ARG A 97 15.36 0.89 1.16
CA ARG A 97 16.46 1.86 1.21
C ARG A 97 16.31 2.87 2.34
N TYR A 98 15.08 3.31 2.61
CA TYR A 98 14.79 4.16 3.75
C TYR A 98 15.18 3.45 5.06
N PHE A 99 14.73 2.21 5.23
CA PHE A 99 15.01 1.44 6.43
C PHE A 99 16.50 1.13 6.61
N GLN A 100 17.21 0.82 5.52
CA GLN A 100 18.65 0.60 5.53
C GLN A 100 19.43 1.75 6.19
N ASN A 101 18.98 2.99 6.03
CA ASN A 101 19.59 4.14 6.70
C ASN A 101 19.13 4.28 8.16
N VAL A 102 17.89 3.92 8.47
CA VAL A 102 17.35 4.00 9.85
C VAL A 102 18.01 2.98 10.76
N VAL A 103 18.11 1.72 10.33
CA VAL A 103 18.68 0.61 11.11
C VAL A 103 20.19 0.76 11.36
N ALA A 104 20.88 1.64 10.60
CA ALA A 104 22.28 1.96 10.85
C ALA A 104 22.53 2.58 12.24
N GLU A 105 21.48 3.05 12.92
CA GLU A 105 21.52 3.53 14.31
C GLU A 105 21.44 2.39 15.35
N ASN A 106 21.24 1.12 14.98
CA ASN A 106 20.94 0.03 15.92
C ASN A 106 21.94 -0.13 17.08
N ASN A 107 23.20 0.28 16.88
CA ASN A 107 24.27 0.18 17.88
C ASN A 107 24.52 1.48 18.68
N ALA A 108 23.71 2.53 18.45
CA ALA A 108 23.85 3.80 19.14
C ALA A 108 23.29 3.78 20.58
N ASN A 109 22.41 2.83 20.89
CA ASN A 109 21.82 2.63 22.21
C ASN A 109 21.65 1.12 22.47
N PRO A 110 21.79 0.65 23.73
CA PRO A 110 21.47 -0.73 24.08
C PRO A 110 19.98 -1.03 23.87
N ARG A 111 19.67 -2.29 23.59
CA ARG A 111 18.30 -2.83 23.49
C ARG A 111 17.36 -1.96 22.65
N MET A 112 17.80 -1.63 21.44
CA MET A 112 17.04 -0.74 20.55
C MET A 112 15.83 -1.46 19.95
N LEU A 113 14.68 -0.78 19.91
CA LEU A 113 13.49 -1.21 19.18
C LEU A 113 13.24 -0.22 18.05
N ILE A 114 13.41 -0.66 16.81
CA ILE A 114 13.16 0.15 15.63
C ILE A 114 11.87 -0.34 14.96
N VAL A 115 10.89 0.53 14.87
CA VAL A 115 9.62 0.28 14.20
C VAL A 115 9.57 1.09 12.91
N HIS A 116 9.53 0.39 11.78
CA HIS A 116 9.32 0.98 10.47
C HIS A 116 7.84 0.87 10.08
N GLU A 117 7.14 2.00 10.16
CA GLU A 117 5.78 2.11 9.65
C GLU A 117 5.80 2.33 8.13
N VAL A 118 5.16 1.41 7.42
CA VAL A 118 5.02 1.39 5.96
C VAL A 118 3.55 1.65 5.61
N MET A 119 3.30 2.29 4.47
CA MET A 119 1.93 2.47 3.96
C MET A 119 1.26 1.11 3.66
N GLY A 120 -0.08 1.09 3.64
CA GLY A 120 -0.84 -0.14 3.39
C GLY A 120 -2.10 -0.28 4.24
N ARG A 121 -2.96 0.74 4.24
CA ARG A 121 -4.17 0.82 5.07
C ARG A 121 -5.03 -0.46 5.11
N ASN A 122 -5.32 -1.02 3.94
CA ASN A 122 -6.19 -2.20 3.80
C ASN A 122 -5.47 -3.36 3.09
N CYS A 123 -4.21 -3.16 2.70
CA CYS A 123 -3.41 -4.15 1.98
C CYS A 123 -1.98 -4.16 2.51
N GLY A 124 -1.51 -5.32 2.97
CA GLY A 124 -0.18 -5.54 3.51
C GLY A 124 0.92 -5.75 2.47
N TRP A 125 0.60 -5.76 1.18
CA TRP A 125 1.55 -6.11 0.12
C TRP A 125 2.78 -5.21 0.15
N LEU A 126 2.60 -3.89 0.32
CA LEU A 126 3.72 -2.95 0.32
C LEU A 126 4.66 -3.19 1.49
N THR A 127 4.13 -3.38 2.71
CA THR A 127 4.94 -3.70 3.89
C THR A 127 5.70 -5.02 3.72
N ALA A 128 5.02 -6.07 3.24
CA ALA A 128 5.61 -7.38 3.01
C ALA A 128 6.69 -7.35 1.91
N ALA A 129 6.45 -6.66 0.81
CA ALA A 129 7.41 -6.48 -0.28
C ALA A 129 8.61 -5.62 0.16
N THR A 130 8.37 -4.56 0.94
CA THR A 130 9.44 -3.71 1.50
C THR A 130 10.37 -4.55 2.39
N ALA A 131 9.80 -5.40 3.24
CA ALA A 131 10.56 -6.32 4.07
C ALA A 131 11.41 -7.29 3.23
N LEU A 132 10.81 -7.89 2.19
CA LEU A 132 11.52 -8.77 1.27
C LEU A 132 12.68 -8.07 0.56
N GLU A 133 12.45 -6.87 0.00
CA GLU A 133 13.48 -6.09 -0.69
C GLU A 133 14.63 -5.72 0.24
N TYR A 134 14.32 -5.35 1.49
CA TYR A 134 15.36 -5.06 2.47
C TYR A 134 16.21 -6.30 2.79
N ARG A 135 15.60 -7.47 2.97
CA ARG A 135 16.37 -8.71 3.21
C ARG A 135 17.25 -9.09 2.00
N LYS A 136 16.79 -8.88 0.77
CA LYS A 136 17.63 -9.04 -0.43
C LYS A 136 18.86 -8.12 -0.41
N MET A 137 18.76 -6.92 0.17
CA MET A 137 19.91 -6.02 0.35
C MET A 137 20.87 -6.57 1.41
N LEU A 138 20.36 -7.12 2.52
CA LEU A 138 21.19 -7.75 3.56
C LEU A 138 21.98 -8.95 3.05
N ASP A 139 21.38 -9.75 2.16
CA ASP A 139 22.01 -10.93 1.57
C ASP A 139 23.15 -10.57 0.61
N ARG A 140 23.17 -9.33 0.10
CA ARG A 140 24.25 -8.79 -0.75
C ARG A 140 25.29 -8.00 0.03
N ALA A 141 25.05 -7.73 1.31
CA ALA A 141 25.95 -6.96 2.15
C ALA A 141 27.09 -7.83 2.70
N GLU A 142 28.23 -7.19 2.93
CA GLU A 142 29.34 -7.80 3.66
C GLU A 142 29.22 -7.47 5.14
N TRP A 143 29.45 -8.48 5.98
CA TRP A 143 29.29 -8.38 7.44
C TRP A 143 30.61 -8.62 8.13
N LEU A 144 30.85 -7.92 9.24
CA LEU A 144 32.03 -8.10 10.08
C LEU A 144 31.63 -8.34 11.54
N PRO A 145 31.13 -9.55 11.88
CA PRO A 145 30.63 -9.86 13.22
C PRO A 145 31.68 -9.68 14.32
N ALA A 146 32.98 -9.81 13.98
CA ALA A 146 34.09 -9.65 14.93
C ALA A 146 34.16 -8.28 15.60
N ILE A 147 33.52 -7.25 15.02
CA ILE A 147 33.42 -5.91 15.60
C ILE A 147 31.97 -5.50 15.92
N GLY A 148 31.06 -6.48 16.02
CA GLY A 148 29.65 -6.23 16.31
C GLY A 148 28.79 -5.87 15.09
N LEU A 149 29.34 -5.93 13.86
CA LEU A 149 28.57 -5.72 12.62
C LEU A 149 28.07 -7.06 12.07
N GLY A 150 27.17 -7.70 12.81
CA GLY A 150 26.54 -8.96 12.41
C GLY A 150 25.21 -8.76 11.70
N ARG A 151 24.95 -9.54 10.64
CA ARG A 151 23.68 -9.50 9.88
C ARG A 151 22.44 -9.59 10.77
N ALA A 152 22.50 -10.37 11.85
CA ALA A 152 21.36 -10.62 12.72
C ALA A 152 20.81 -9.34 13.37
N ALA A 153 21.68 -8.44 13.86
CA ALA A 153 21.27 -7.15 14.45
C ALA A 153 20.67 -6.18 13.42
N PHE A 154 20.86 -6.43 12.12
CA PHE A 154 20.30 -5.62 11.04
C PHE A 154 19.12 -6.32 10.36
N ASP A 155 18.82 -7.59 10.67
CA ASP A 155 17.71 -8.30 10.02
C ASP A 155 16.37 -7.77 10.52
N ILE A 156 15.33 -8.07 9.75
CA ILE A 156 13.95 -7.87 10.18
C ILE A 156 13.60 -8.96 11.17
N HIS A 157 13.01 -8.58 12.30
CA HIS A 157 12.60 -9.53 13.32
C HIS A 157 11.09 -9.79 13.30
N ALA A 158 10.28 -8.85 12.82
CA ALA A 158 8.84 -9.05 12.65
C ALA A 158 8.24 -8.20 11.52
N VAL A 159 7.19 -8.73 10.88
CA VAL A 159 6.37 -8.05 9.87
C VAL A 159 4.89 -8.17 10.26
N TYR A 160 4.20 -7.03 10.37
CA TYR A 160 2.81 -6.94 10.77
C TYR A 160 1.97 -6.25 9.69
N ILE A 161 0.94 -6.95 9.23
CA ILE A 161 0.09 -6.55 8.10
C ILE A 161 -1.40 -6.72 8.43
N PRO A 162 -2.32 -5.99 7.75
CA PRO A 162 -3.76 -6.06 8.03
C PRO A 162 -4.38 -7.45 7.90
N GLU A 163 -3.85 -8.28 6.99
CA GLU A 163 -4.41 -9.60 6.65
C GLU A 163 -3.96 -10.74 7.58
N MET A 164 -3.11 -10.47 8.56
CA MET A 164 -2.51 -11.50 9.41
C MET A 164 -2.73 -11.18 10.89
N GLU A 165 -3.35 -12.13 11.61
CA GLU A 165 -3.53 -12.04 13.07
C GLU A 165 -2.18 -12.09 13.79
N ILE A 166 -2.07 -11.36 14.92
CA ILE A 166 -0.86 -11.32 15.74
C ILE A 166 -1.20 -11.71 17.17
N ASP A 167 -0.55 -12.76 17.67
CA ASP A 167 -0.51 -13.04 19.11
C ASP A 167 0.60 -12.22 19.74
N ILE A 168 0.24 -11.03 20.27
CA ILE A 168 1.19 -10.07 20.83
C ILE A 168 2.00 -10.68 21.98
N ALA A 169 1.39 -11.52 22.82
CA ALA A 169 2.07 -12.09 23.98
C ALA A 169 3.10 -13.14 23.56
N ALA A 170 2.73 -14.06 22.66
CA ALA A 170 3.65 -15.05 22.12
C ALA A 170 4.79 -14.38 21.34
N GLU A 171 4.46 -13.36 20.54
CA GLU A 171 5.43 -12.65 19.73
C GLU A 171 6.39 -11.81 20.57
N ALA A 172 5.90 -11.12 21.60
CA ALA A 172 6.75 -10.38 22.52
C ALA A 172 7.73 -11.30 23.26
N LYS A 173 7.29 -12.50 23.64
CA LYS A 173 8.20 -13.50 24.24
C LYS A 173 9.32 -13.90 23.28
N ARG A 174 9.00 -14.11 21.99
CA ARG A 174 10.00 -14.42 20.96
C ARG A 174 10.96 -13.26 20.74
N LEU A 175 10.43 -12.04 20.59
CA LEU A 175 11.23 -10.84 20.37
C LEU A 175 12.09 -10.47 21.59
N HIS A 176 11.63 -10.72 22.81
CA HIS A 176 12.44 -10.57 24.02
C HIS A 176 13.65 -11.50 24.02
N ALA A 177 13.45 -12.78 23.69
CA ALA A 177 14.55 -13.74 23.59
C ALA A 177 15.54 -13.39 22.46
N LEU A 178 15.08 -12.78 21.37
CA LEU A 178 15.95 -12.26 20.31
C LEU A 178 16.70 -11.00 20.78
N MET A 179 16.04 -10.08 21.48
CA MET A 179 16.65 -8.87 22.03
C MET A 179 17.84 -9.22 22.92
N ASP A 180 17.73 -10.28 23.73
CA ASP A 180 18.83 -10.75 24.58
C ASP A 180 20.03 -11.31 23.79
N GLN A 181 19.85 -11.65 22.51
CA GLN A 181 20.90 -12.19 21.64
C GLN A 181 21.53 -11.14 20.73
N VAL A 182 20.73 -10.24 20.16
CA VAL A 182 21.18 -9.30 19.13
C VAL A 182 21.15 -7.84 19.56
N ASP A 183 20.62 -7.54 20.74
CA ASP A 183 20.51 -6.20 21.34
C ASP A 183 19.70 -5.16 20.53
N ASP A 184 19.06 -5.60 19.45
CA ASP A 184 18.20 -4.77 18.59
C ASP A 184 17.00 -5.56 18.03
N ILE A 185 15.85 -4.92 17.92
CA ILE A 185 14.63 -5.48 17.34
C ILE A 185 14.04 -4.52 16.30
N ASN A 186 14.21 -4.89 15.04
CA ASN A 186 13.57 -4.29 13.87
C ASN A 186 12.18 -4.87 13.54
N ILE A 187 11.15 -4.03 13.51
CA ILE A 187 9.76 -4.40 13.20
C ILE A 187 9.26 -3.58 12.01
N PHE A 188 8.69 -4.25 11.02
CA PHE A 188 7.97 -3.61 9.91
C PHE A 188 6.48 -3.71 10.18
N VAL A 189 5.78 -2.58 10.12
CA VAL A 189 4.35 -2.52 10.44
C VAL A 189 3.61 -1.73 9.37
N SER A 190 2.54 -2.30 8.83
CA SER A 190 1.61 -1.55 7.99
C SER A 190 0.84 -0.52 8.83
N GLU A 191 0.59 0.67 8.28
CA GLU A 191 -0.34 1.66 8.85
C GLU A 191 -1.77 1.13 9.03
N GLY A 192 -2.11 -0.01 8.42
CA GLY A 192 -3.38 -0.71 8.61
C GLY A 192 -3.36 -1.83 9.66
N ALA A 193 -2.17 -2.26 10.11
CA ALA A 193 -2.05 -3.39 11.02
C ALA A 193 -2.60 -3.04 12.42
N GLY A 194 -3.37 -3.95 13.02
CA GLY A 194 -3.87 -3.82 14.38
C GLY A 194 -4.87 -2.68 14.61
N VAL A 195 -5.34 -2.00 13.56
CA VAL A 195 -6.25 -0.83 13.69
C VAL A 195 -7.52 -1.20 14.47
N GLU A 196 -8.11 -2.37 14.22
CA GLU A 196 -9.29 -2.83 14.97
C GLU A 196 -9.01 -2.99 16.47
N SER A 197 -7.86 -3.56 16.83
CA SER A 197 -7.43 -3.71 18.22
C SER A 197 -7.20 -2.37 18.90
N ILE A 198 -6.55 -1.43 18.20
CA ILE A 198 -6.30 -0.08 18.73
C ILE A 198 -7.63 0.66 18.92
N VAL A 199 -8.55 0.54 17.97
CA VAL A 199 -9.88 1.15 18.05
C VAL A 199 -10.68 0.57 19.20
N ALA A 200 -10.68 -0.75 19.38
CA ALA A 200 -11.34 -1.41 20.50
C ALA A 200 -10.78 -0.95 21.85
N GLU A 201 -9.45 -0.76 21.94
CA GLU A 201 -8.80 -0.24 23.15
C GLU A 201 -9.18 1.22 23.43
N LEU A 202 -9.18 2.09 22.41
CA LEU A 202 -9.61 3.49 22.54
C LEU A 202 -11.06 3.57 23.01
N GLN A 203 -11.95 2.77 22.42
CA GLN A 203 -13.35 2.70 22.80
C GLN A 203 -13.53 2.18 24.25
N ALA A 204 -12.78 1.15 24.65
CA ALA A 204 -12.79 0.63 26.01
C ALA A 204 -12.31 1.67 27.04
N LYS A 205 -11.40 2.57 26.63
CA LYS A 205 -10.92 3.72 27.41
C LYS A 205 -11.86 4.94 27.34
N GLY A 206 -12.99 4.85 26.65
CA GLY A 206 -13.95 5.94 26.49
C GLY A 206 -13.46 7.10 25.60
N GLN A 207 -12.45 6.85 24.76
CA GLN A 207 -11.88 7.85 23.86
C GLN A 207 -12.59 7.83 22.50
N GLU A 208 -12.77 9.00 21.89
CA GLU A 208 -13.43 9.14 20.59
C GLU A 208 -12.50 8.68 19.46
N VAL A 209 -13.02 7.85 18.54
CA VAL A 209 -12.25 7.32 17.40
C VAL A 209 -12.24 8.36 16.27
N PRO A 210 -11.08 8.96 15.94
CA PRO A 210 -11.04 10.05 14.96
C PRO A 210 -11.35 9.52 13.56
N ARG A 211 -12.33 10.13 12.89
CA ARG A 211 -12.72 9.80 11.50
C ARG A 211 -12.46 10.97 10.55
N ASP A 212 -12.21 10.66 9.27
CA ASP A 212 -12.04 11.64 8.20
C ASP A 212 -13.39 12.08 7.61
N ALA A 213 -13.34 13.00 6.64
CA ALA A 213 -14.54 13.55 6.00
C ALA A 213 -15.35 12.51 5.20
N PHE A 214 -14.79 11.32 4.97
CA PHE A 214 -15.42 10.19 4.29
C PHE A 214 -15.90 9.12 5.28
N GLY A 215 -15.75 9.35 6.59
CA GLY A 215 -16.15 8.41 7.64
C GLY A 215 -15.12 7.31 7.94
N HIS A 216 -13.98 7.31 7.25
CA HIS A 216 -12.90 6.35 7.48
C HIS A 216 -12.10 6.73 8.72
N ILE A 217 -11.51 5.74 9.38
CA ILE A 217 -10.65 5.97 10.55
C ILE A 217 -9.41 6.76 10.11
N LYS A 218 -9.06 7.82 10.85
CA LYS A 218 -7.82 8.58 10.63
C LYS A 218 -6.65 7.80 11.20
N LEU A 219 -5.99 7.03 10.35
CA LEU A 219 -4.79 6.26 10.73
C LEU A 219 -3.70 7.14 11.34
N ASP A 220 -3.55 8.37 10.85
CA ASP A 220 -2.61 9.37 11.37
C ASP A 220 -2.82 9.62 12.88
N ALA A 221 -4.06 9.50 13.35
CA ALA A 221 -4.44 9.69 14.75
C ALA A 221 -4.37 8.39 15.57
N VAL A 222 -4.56 7.23 14.93
CA VAL A 222 -4.42 5.90 15.55
C VAL A 222 -2.94 5.52 15.74
N ASN A 223 -2.08 5.99 14.83
CA ASN A 223 -0.62 5.85 14.82
C ASN A 223 -0.11 4.43 15.19
N PRO A 224 -0.40 3.41 14.35
CA PRO A 224 -0.07 2.03 14.67
C PRO A 224 1.39 1.79 14.98
N GLY A 225 2.33 2.41 14.26
CA GLY A 225 3.76 2.26 14.55
C GLY A 225 4.12 2.72 15.97
N LYS A 226 3.49 3.80 16.45
CA LYS A 226 3.65 4.23 17.84
C LYS A 226 3.02 3.24 18.81
N TRP A 227 1.79 2.80 18.55
CA TRP A 227 1.10 1.84 19.43
C TRP A 227 1.90 0.54 19.57
N PHE A 228 2.33 -0.06 18.46
CA PHE A 228 3.17 -1.26 18.47
C PHE A 228 4.51 -1.01 19.17
N GLY A 229 5.12 0.15 18.94
CA GLY A 229 6.33 0.56 19.65
C GLY A 229 6.14 0.58 21.17
N GLU A 230 5.08 1.23 21.67
CA GLU A 230 4.77 1.31 23.11
C GLU A 230 4.45 -0.06 23.73
N GLN A 231 3.66 -0.90 23.04
CA GLN A 231 3.33 -2.24 23.50
C GLN A 231 4.59 -3.12 23.59
N PHE A 232 5.33 -3.25 22.49
CA PHE A 232 6.51 -4.13 22.46
C PHE A 232 7.65 -3.61 23.32
N ALA A 233 7.89 -2.30 23.41
CA ALA A 233 8.98 -1.75 24.21
C ALA A 233 8.93 -2.24 25.66
N GLN A 234 7.73 -2.22 26.26
CA GLN A 234 7.53 -2.70 27.63
C GLN A 234 7.72 -4.22 27.73
N MET A 235 7.17 -4.97 26.78
CA MET A 235 7.16 -6.43 26.85
C MET A 235 8.51 -7.07 26.54
N ILE A 236 9.34 -6.42 25.71
CA ILE A 236 10.68 -6.92 25.32
C ILE A 236 11.81 -6.28 26.13
N GLY A 237 11.50 -5.29 26.97
CA GLY A 237 12.48 -4.55 27.76
C GLY A 237 13.40 -3.69 26.90
N SER A 238 12.84 -2.97 25.92
CA SER A 238 13.62 -2.02 25.13
C SER A 238 13.98 -0.79 25.96
N GLU A 239 15.22 -0.31 25.85
CA GLU A 239 15.67 0.93 26.48
C GLU A 239 15.47 2.15 25.57
N LYS A 240 15.46 1.92 24.25
CA LYS A 240 15.26 2.97 23.25
C LYS A 240 14.35 2.51 22.12
N THR A 241 13.23 3.21 21.95
CA THR A 241 12.32 2.99 20.82
C THR A 241 12.44 4.10 19.79
N LEU A 242 12.52 3.72 18.51
CA LEU A 242 12.53 4.60 17.36
C LEU A 242 11.42 4.19 16.39
N VAL A 243 10.47 5.09 16.13
CA VAL A 243 9.40 4.85 15.15
C VAL A 243 9.63 5.75 13.94
N GLN A 244 9.73 5.16 12.76
CA GLN A 244 10.04 5.87 11.52
C GLN A 244 9.06 5.51 10.42
N LYS A 245 8.67 6.49 9.60
CA LYS A 245 7.67 6.31 8.54
C LYS A 245 8.28 6.60 7.18
N SER A 246 8.31 5.63 6.28
CA SER A 246 8.85 5.87 4.92
C SER A 246 7.92 6.74 4.08
N GLY A 247 6.61 6.55 4.17
CA GLY A 247 5.56 7.41 3.59
C GLY A 247 5.92 8.05 2.24
N TYR A 248 6.25 9.34 2.26
CA TYR A 248 6.57 10.12 1.06
C TYR A 248 7.89 9.74 0.40
N PHE A 249 8.89 9.30 1.16
CA PHE A 249 10.17 8.83 0.62
C PHE A 249 9.96 7.65 -0.34
N ALA A 250 9.16 6.67 0.10
CA ALA A 250 8.89 5.47 -0.68
C ALA A 250 8.16 5.80 -2.00
N ARG A 251 7.14 6.66 -1.95
CA ARG A 251 6.22 6.87 -3.09
C ARG A 251 6.53 8.05 -4.02
N ALA A 252 7.50 8.91 -3.67
CA ALA A 252 7.86 10.09 -4.47
C ALA A 252 9.17 9.93 -5.25
N SER A 253 9.78 8.76 -5.17
CA SER A 253 11.02 8.43 -5.88
C SER A 253 10.77 8.12 -7.36
N ALA A 254 11.82 8.29 -8.17
CA ALA A 254 11.78 7.87 -9.57
C ALA A 254 11.62 6.35 -9.68
N ALA A 255 10.88 5.90 -10.71
CA ALA A 255 10.61 4.49 -10.95
C ALA A 255 11.92 3.70 -11.18
N ASN A 256 11.99 2.50 -10.59
CA ASN A 256 13.06 1.53 -10.87
C ASN A 256 12.85 0.86 -12.24
N ILE A 257 13.80 0.01 -12.65
CA ILE A 257 13.81 -0.60 -13.98
C ILE A 257 12.58 -1.49 -14.21
N GLU A 258 12.18 -2.23 -13.19
CA GLU A 258 11.07 -3.15 -13.19
C GLU A 258 9.73 -2.42 -13.37
N ASP A 259 9.50 -1.34 -12.61
CA ASP A 259 8.34 -0.47 -12.81
C ASP A 259 8.40 0.25 -14.15
N LEU A 260 9.56 0.71 -14.62
CA LEU A 260 9.69 1.33 -15.94
C LEU A 260 9.32 0.37 -17.07
N HIS A 261 9.73 -0.89 -16.99
CA HIS A 261 9.32 -1.92 -17.95
C HIS A 261 7.81 -2.17 -17.90
N LEU A 262 7.23 -2.28 -16.70
CA LEU A 262 5.78 -2.45 -16.53
C LEU A 262 5.02 -1.26 -17.10
N ILE A 263 5.39 -0.04 -16.71
CA ILE A 263 4.80 1.22 -17.20
C ILE A 263 4.86 1.26 -18.72
N LYS A 264 6.03 0.97 -19.32
CA LYS A 264 6.20 0.96 -20.77
C LYS A 264 5.22 -0.02 -21.43
N SER A 265 5.18 -1.27 -20.96
CA SER A 265 4.29 -2.29 -21.54
C SER A 265 2.81 -1.92 -21.44
N CYS A 266 2.39 -1.37 -20.29
CA CYS A 266 1.01 -0.90 -20.08
C CYS A 266 0.68 0.30 -20.96
N VAL A 267 1.60 1.24 -21.15
CA VAL A 267 1.39 2.40 -22.02
C VAL A 267 1.32 1.99 -23.49
N ASP A 268 2.21 1.10 -23.94
CA ASP A 268 2.16 0.57 -25.31
C ASP A 268 0.79 -0.09 -25.60
N MET A 269 0.34 -0.96 -24.69
CA MET A 269 -0.98 -1.60 -24.78
C MET A 269 -2.12 -0.57 -24.70
N ALA A 270 -2.01 0.45 -23.85
CA ALA A 270 -3.01 1.52 -23.76
C ALA A 270 -3.17 2.27 -25.08
N VAL A 271 -2.06 2.56 -25.77
CA VAL A 271 -2.09 3.21 -27.09
C VAL A 271 -2.68 2.27 -28.14
N GLU A 272 -2.33 0.99 -28.15
CA GLU A 272 -2.93 0.01 -29.06
C GLU A 272 -4.44 -0.13 -28.85
N CYS A 273 -4.91 -0.15 -27.61
CA CYS A 273 -6.33 -0.15 -27.27
C CYS A 273 -7.01 1.16 -27.71
N ALA A 274 -6.35 2.31 -27.53
CA ALA A 274 -6.85 3.60 -27.99
C ALA A 274 -7.09 3.62 -29.50
N MET A 275 -6.14 3.10 -30.29
CA MET A 275 -6.26 2.99 -31.75
C MET A 275 -7.41 2.06 -32.17
N ARG A 276 -7.69 1.04 -31.37
CA ARG A 276 -8.79 0.08 -31.57
C ARG A 276 -10.12 0.54 -30.98
N ARG A 277 -10.16 1.68 -30.27
CA ARG A 277 -11.29 2.14 -29.45
C ARG A 277 -11.78 1.09 -28.46
N GLU A 278 -10.84 0.36 -27.86
CA GLU A 278 -11.10 -0.68 -26.86
C GLU A 278 -10.96 -0.08 -25.45
N PRO A 279 -12.07 0.13 -24.71
CA PRO A 279 -12.01 0.68 -23.37
C PRO A 279 -11.64 -0.38 -22.34
N GLY A 280 -11.11 0.06 -21.20
CA GLY A 280 -10.80 -0.82 -20.07
C GLY A 280 -9.61 -0.32 -19.27
N VAL A 281 -9.23 -1.06 -18.23
CA VAL A 281 -8.03 -0.76 -17.44
C VAL A 281 -6.91 -1.69 -17.87
N ILE A 282 -5.78 -1.14 -18.27
CA ILE A 282 -4.64 -1.93 -18.73
C ILE A 282 -3.94 -2.58 -17.56
N GLY A 283 -3.77 -3.89 -17.60
CA GLY A 283 -3.02 -4.63 -16.59
C GLY A 283 -2.82 -6.09 -16.96
N HIS A 284 -1.92 -6.74 -16.22
CA HIS A 284 -1.79 -8.19 -16.26
C HIS A 284 -2.95 -8.81 -15.47
N ASP A 285 -3.89 -9.45 -16.18
CA ASP A 285 -5.15 -9.96 -15.64
C ASP A 285 -4.94 -11.33 -14.96
N GLU A 286 -5.01 -11.38 -13.64
CA GLU A 286 -4.81 -12.57 -12.83
C GLU A 286 -5.81 -13.68 -13.18
N ASP A 287 -7.06 -13.35 -13.50
CA ASP A 287 -8.09 -14.33 -13.87
C ASP A 287 -7.92 -14.86 -15.31
N ARG A 288 -6.98 -14.28 -16.06
CA ARG A 288 -6.62 -14.67 -17.44
C ARG A 288 -5.15 -15.06 -17.55
N GLY A 289 -4.60 -15.66 -16.48
CA GLY A 289 -3.24 -16.21 -16.50
C GLY A 289 -2.15 -15.14 -16.52
N GLY A 290 -2.47 -13.91 -16.12
CA GLY A 290 -1.53 -12.79 -16.08
C GLY A 290 -1.23 -12.20 -17.46
N VAL A 291 -2.11 -12.36 -18.45
CA VAL A 291 -1.95 -11.74 -19.77
C VAL A 291 -2.18 -10.22 -19.67
N LEU A 292 -1.30 -9.44 -20.30
CA LEU A 292 -1.47 -7.98 -20.42
C LEU A 292 -2.60 -7.67 -21.42
N ARG A 293 -3.67 -7.01 -20.95
CA ARG A 293 -4.85 -6.66 -21.76
C ARG A 293 -5.57 -5.43 -21.21
N ALA A 294 -6.53 -4.91 -21.97
CA ALA A 294 -7.60 -4.07 -21.43
C ALA A 294 -8.58 -4.95 -20.63
N ILE A 295 -8.62 -4.76 -19.32
CA ILE A 295 -9.55 -5.44 -18.42
C ILE A 295 -10.84 -4.66 -18.37
N GLU A 296 -11.96 -5.38 -18.43
CA GLU A 296 -13.29 -4.79 -18.49
C GLU A 296 -13.58 -3.99 -17.21
N PHE A 297 -14.03 -2.74 -17.35
CA PHE A 297 -14.33 -1.86 -16.21
C PHE A 297 -15.19 -2.48 -15.10
N PRO A 298 -16.25 -3.26 -15.38
CA PRO A 298 -17.07 -3.88 -14.33
C PRO A 298 -16.33 -4.90 -13.45
N ARG A 299 -15.16 -5.39 -13.88
CA ARG A 299 -14.32 -6.30 -13.09
C ARG A 299 -13.34 -5.57 -12.19
N ILE A 300 -13.16 -4.26 -12.39
CA ILE A 300 -12.19 -3.47 -11.63
C ILE A 300 -12.77 -3.14 -10.27
N LYS A 301 -12.01 -3.48 -9.23
CA LYS A 301 -12.41 -3.24 -7.84
C LYS A 301 -11.17 -3.01 -6.98
N GLY A 302 -11.21 -2.00 -6.11
CA GLY A 302 -10.23 -1.80 -5.06
C GLY A 302 -10.31 -2.86 -3.95
N GLY A 303 -9.37 -2.80 -3.01
CA GLY A 303 -9.36 -3.68 -1.84
C GLY A 303 -9.06 -5.12 -2.15
N LYS A 304 -8.17 -5.38 -3.12
CA LYS A 304 -7.49 -6.67 -3.21
C LYS A 304 -6.58 -6.83 -1.99
N PRO A 305 -6.87 -7.79 -1.08
CA PRO A 305 -6.02 -8.03 0.07
C PRO A 305 -4.74 -8.73 -0.39
N PHE A 306 -3.68 -8.58 0.38
CA PHE A 306 -2.47 -9.36 0.19
C PHE A 306 -2.70 -10.81 0.60
N ASP A 307 -2.28 -11.75 -0.25
CA ASP A 307 -2.39 -13.17 0.07
C ASP A 307 -1.19 -13.65 0.90
N ILE A 308 -1.41 -13.83 2.21
CA ILE A 308 -0.38 -14.24 3.17
C ILE A 308 0.15 -15.67 2.94
N ASP A 309 -0.52 -16.44 2.09
CA ASP A 309 -0.09 -17.78 1.69
C ASP A 309 0.86 -17.77 0.48
N THR A 310 1.17 -16.58 -0.06
CA THR A 310 2.15 -16.46 -1.14
C THR A 310 3.51 -17.05 -0.71
N PRO A 311 4.16 -17.92 -1.52
CA PRO A 311 5.35 -18.66 -1.10
C PRO A 311 6.46 -17.79 -0.54
N TRP A 312 6.81 -16.70 -1.23
CA TRP A 312 7.91 -15.81 -0.81
C TRP A 312 7.66 -15.16 0.55
N PHE A 313 6.40 -14.90 0.93
CA PHE A 313 6.07 -14.31 2.22
C PHE A 313 6.15 -15.34 3.33
N THR A 314 5.62 -16.54 3.10
CA THR A 314 5.72 -17.65 4.05
C THR A 314 7.18 -18.06 4.28
N GLU A 315 7.99 -18.11 3.23
CA GLU A 315 9.44 -18.36 3.31
C GLU A 315 10.16 -17.25 4.08
N MET A 316 9.81 -15.98 3.84
CA MET A 316 10.40 -14.85 4.55
C MET A 316 10.08 -14.91 6.06
N LEU A 317 8.81 -15.15 6.44
CA LEU A 317 8.41 -15.27 7.85
C LEU A 317 9.16 -16.41 8.54
N ALA A 318 9.24 -17.57 7.89
CA ALA A 318 10.00 -18.71 8.40
C ALA A 318 11.49 -18.38 8.58
N ALA A 319 12.08 -17.67 7.61
CA ALA A 319 13.50 -17.29 7.64
C ALA A 319 13.85 -16.21 8.67
N ILE A 320 12.88 -15.44 9.17
CA ILE A 320 13.05 -14.54 10.33
C ILE A 320 12.56 -15.16 11.65
N GLY A 321 12.12 -16.43 11.60
CA GLY A 321 11.58 -17.15 12.75
C GLY A 321 10.25 -16.62 13.28
N GLN A 322 9.51 -15.82 12.49
CA GLN A 322 8.19 -15.33 12.87
C GLN A 322 7.13 -16.39 12.55
N THR A 323 6.27 -16.68 13.51
CA THR A 323 5.14 -17.60 13.29
C THR A 323 4.09 -16.92 12.40
N LYS A 324 3.68 -17.58 11.32
CA LYS A 324 2.60 -17.07 10.46
C LYS A 324 1.26 -17.11 11.21
N GLY A 325 0.62 -15.96 11.34
CA GLY A 325 -0.71 -15.82 11.94
C GLY A 325 -1.82 -16.38 11.05
N LYS A 326 -3.04 -16.41 11.58
CA LYS A 326 -4.23 -16.76 10.79
C LYS A 326 -4.60 -15.62 9.85
N LYS A 327 -5.22 -15.97 8.73
CA LYS A 327 -5.76 -15.01 7.77
C LYS A 327 -6.92 -14.23 8.40
N VAL A 328 -6.85 -12.91 8.32
CA VAL A 328 -7.89 -11.99 8.79
C VAL A 328 -8.56 -11.36 7.58
N ALA A 329 -9.89 -11.21 7.63
CA ALA A 329 -10.63 -10.50 6.60
C ALA A 329 -10.43 -8.99 6.80
N VAL A 330 -9.94 -8.30 5.78
CA VAL A 330 -9.78 -6.85 5.82
C VAL A 330 -10.98 -6.19 5.15
N SER A 331 -11.67 -5.31 5.88
CA SER A 331 -12.73 -4.49 5.29
C SER A 331 -12.12 -3.30 4.54
N HIS A 332 -12.45 -3.18 3.26
CA HIS A 332 -12.09 -2.02 2.43
C HIS A 332 -13.27 -1.07 2.26
#